data_AF-A0A1C6QX08-F1
#
_entry.id   AF-A0A1C6QX08-F1
#
_cell.length_a   1.000
_cell.length_b   1.000
_cell.length_c   1.000
_cell.angle_alpha   90.00
_cell.angle_beta   90.00
_cell.angle_gamma   90.00
#
_symmetry.space_group_name_H-M   'P 1'
#
loop_
_entity.id
_entity.type
_entity.pdbx_description
1 polymer ?
#
loop_
_entity_poly.entity_id
_entity_poly.type
_entity_poly.pdbx_seq_one_letter_code
_entity_poly.pdbx_strand_id
1 'polypeptide(L)'
;MKEASTLAVAVILAAWLVWNLWNLFPLAIGLRNGSWRRAMWWTRFCSVSLCAGLASWVRGVFGGGLNVRETCLFVHHERYDAKYWNSHAEEFRRIFPLHNKCHAQYDLVPAWVNPAIVTCALISLAAITVLLWFGTTHLTRLRRKENQS
;
A
#
# COMPACT_ATOMS: atom_id res chain seq x y z
N MET A 1 9.60 -4.69 -27.23
CA MET A 1 8.42 -5.11 -26.43
C MET A 1 8.56 -4.79 -24.94
N LYS A 2 9.70 -5.10 -24.28
CA LYS A 2 9.91 -4.78 -22.85
C LYS A 2 9.80 -3.28 -22.52
N GLU A 3 10.42 -2.42 -23.33
CA GLU A 3 10.37 -0.96 -23.17
C GLU A 3 8.95 -0.37 -23.29
N ALA A 4 8.11 -0.92 -24.17
CA ALA A 4 6.74 -0.46 -24.31
C ALA A 4 5.88 -0.85 -23.09
N SER A 5 6.16 -2.03 -22.51
CA SER A 5 5.47 -2.51 -21.32
C SER A 5 5.86 -1.72 -20.07
N THR A 6 7.14 -1.35 -19.91
CA THR A 6 7.59 -0.54 -18.78
C THR A 6 6.99 0.87 -18.82
N LEU A 7 6.98 1.50 -19.99
CA LEU A 7 6.35 2.81 -20.18
C LEU A 7 4.84 2.76 -19.90
N ALA A 8 4.14 1.73 -20.37
CA ALA A 8 2.71 1.58 -20.11
C ALA A 8 2.41 1.44 -18.60
N VAL A 9 3.18 0.60 -17.89
CA VAL A 9 3.03 0.45 -16.43
C VAL A 9 3.30 1.77 -15.72
N ALA A 10 4.36 2.51 -16.10
CA ALA A 10 4.68 3.80 -15.51
C ALA A 10 3.55 4.82 -15.70
N VAL A 11 2.97 4.90 -16.90
CA VAL A 11 1.84 5.78 -17.20
C VAL A 11 0.61 5.41 -16.37
N ILE A 12 0.30 4.11 -16.24
CA ILE A 12 -0.82 3.63 -15.42
C ILE A 12 -0.62 4.01 -13.96
N LEU A 13 0.59 3.81 -13.40
CA LEU A 13 0.90 4.16 -12.02
C LEU A 13 0.84 5.67 -11.80
N ALA A 14 1.34 6.48 -12.74
CA ALA A 14 1.27 7.94 -12.66
C ALA A 14 -0.18 8.43 -12.69
N ALA A 15 -0.99 7.91 -13.63
CA ALA A 15 -2.41 8.22 -13.71
C ALA A 15 -3.14 7.79 -12.41
N TRP A 16 -2.81 6.63 -11.85
CA TRP A 16 -3.37 6.16 -10.60
C TRP A 16 -2.97 7.05 -9.42
N LEU A 17 -1.72 7.52 -9.35
CA LEU A 17 -1.27 8.46 -8.32
C LEU A 17 -2.02 9.79 -8.40
N VAL A 18 -2.12 10.38 -9.59
CA VAL A 18 -2.86 11.63 -9.82
C VAL A 18 -4.33 11.46 -9.45
N TRP A 19 -4.93 10.33 -9.83
CA TRP A 19 -6.30 9.98 -9.44
C TRP A 19 -6.46 9.91 -7.92
N ASN A 20 -5.54 9.25 -7.20
CA ASN A 20 -5.63 9.15 -5.74
C ASN A 20 -5.48 10.52 -5.07
N LEU A 21 -4.52 11.34 -5.50
CA LEU A 21 -4.33 12.71 -4.98
C LEU A 21 -5.60 13.55 -5.17
N TRP A 22 -6.22 13.48 -6.35
CA TRP A 22 -7.47 14.16 -6.62
C TRP A 22 -8.63 13.66 -5.75
N ASN A 23 -8.67 12.36 -5.45
CA ASN A 23 -9.75 11.75 -4.66
C ASN A 23 -9.61 11.93 -3.15
N LEU A 24 -8.47 12.38 -2.63
CA LEU A 24 -8.32 12.70 -1.20
C LEU A 24 -9.33 13.76 -0.73
N PHE A 25 -9.52 14.81 -1.53
CA PHE A 25 -10.41 15.92 -1.18
C PHE A 25 -11.91 15.51 -1.17
N PRO A 26 -12.45 14.86 -2.21
CA PRO A 26 -13.81 14.30 -2.17
C PRO A 26 -14.03 13.26 -1.08
N LEU A 27 -12.99 12.50 -0.69
CA LEU A 27 -13.10 11.51 0.37
C LEU A 27 -13.31 12.18 1.73
N ALA A 28 -12.55 13.23 2.03
CA ALA A 28 -12.67 14.03 3.25
C ALA A 28 -14.03 14.73 3.34
N ILE A 29 -14.49 15.36 2.26
CA ILE A 29 -15.82 15.98 2.20
C ILE A 29 -16.93 14.92 2.31
N GLY A 30 -16.73 13.78 1.65
CA GLY A 30 -17.68 12.68 1.63
C GLY A 30 -17.94 12.08 3.01
N LEU A 31 -16.90 12.00 3.84
CA LEU A 31 -17.01 11.56 5.22
C LEU A 31 -17.97 12.45 6.02
N ARG A 32 -17.85 13.78 5.86
CA ARG A 32 -18.71 14.77 6.54
C ARG A 32 -20.14 14.75 6.03
N ASN A 33 -20.34 14.53 4.73
CA ASN A 33 -21.65 14.61 4.09
C ASN A 33 -22.42 13.27 4.09
N GLY A 34 -21.91 12.24 4.77
CA GLY A 34 -22.56 10.93 4.84
C GLY A 34 -22.50 10.11 3.54
N SER A 35 -21.61 10.46 2.60
CA SER A 35 -21.51 9.79 1.30
C SER A 35 -20.88 8.40 1.37
N TRP A 36 -20.41 7.98 2.56
CA TRP A 36 -19.97 6.61 2.86
C TRP A 36 -21.04 5.55 2.57
N ARG A 37 -22.32 5.93 2.46
CA ARG A 37 -23.40 5.01 2.04
C ARG A 37 -23.35 4.64 0.54
N ARG A 38 -22.57 5.36 -0.27
CA ARG A 38 -22.46 5.13 -1.72
C ARG A 38 -21.28 4.22 -2.04
N ALA A 39 -21.47 3.27 -2.95
CA ALA A 39 -20.42 2.35 -3.38
C ALA A 39 -19.16 3.08 -3.89
N MET A 40 -19.34 4.18 -4.65
CA MET A 40 -18.21 4.98 -5.16
C MET A 40 -17.29 5.54 -4.07
N TRP A 41 -17.80 5.82 -2.86
CA TRP A 41 -16.97 6.28 -1.75
C TRP A 41 -16.02 5.16 -1.28
N TRP A 42 -16.52 3.93 -1.14
CA TRP A 42 -15.71 2.76 -0.79
C TRP A 42 -14.70 2.39 -1.87
N THR A 43 -15.03 2.55 -3.14
CA THR A 43 -14.06 2.36 -4.24
C THR A 43 -12.90 3.34 -4.13
N ARG A 44 -13.19 4.62 -3.89
CA ARG A 44 -12.17 5.65 -3.67
C ARG A 44 -11.32 5.36 -2.43
N PHE A 45 -11.97 4.95 -1.34
CA PHE A 45 -11.28 4.64 -0.09
C PHE A 45 -10.32 3.45 -0.25
N CYS A 46 -10.77 2.38 -0.92
CA CYS A 46 -9.95 1.23 -1.27
C CYS A 46 -8.74 1.65 -2.13
N SER A 47 -8.98 2.42 -3.21
CA SER A 47 -7.90 2.88 -4.10
C SER A 47 -6.84 3.70 -3.35
N VAL A 48 -7.27 4.69 -2.55
CA VAL A 48 -6.36 5.54 -1.79
C VAL A 48 -5.56 4.71 -0.79
N SER A 49 -6.21 3.77 -0.11
CA SER A 49 -5.57 2.90 0.87
C SER A 49 -4.52 1.98 0.22
N LEU A 50 -4.85 1.36 -0.91
CA LEU A 50 -3.89 0.55 -1.68
C LEU A 50 -2.69 1.38 -2.16
N CYS A 51 -2.93 2.60 -2.65
CA CYS A 51 -1.88 3.50 -3.08
C CYS A 51 -0.96 3.90 -1.92
N ALA A 52 -1.52 4.23 -0.76
CA ALA A 52 -0.74 4.58 0.44
C ALA A 52 0.04 3.38 0.99
N GLY A 53 -0.57 2.18 0.98
CA GLY A 53 0.10 0.94 1.35
C GLY A 53 1.27 0.61 0.43
N LEU A 54 1.09 0.76 -0.89
CA LEU A 54 2.16 0.58 -1.87
C LEU A 54 3.28 1.60 -1.67
N ALA A 55 2.96 2.88 -1.47
CA ALA A 55 3.96 3.91 -1.21
C ALA A 55 4.76 3.63 0.07
N SER A 56 4.10 3.14 1.13
CA SER A 56 4.74 2.73 2.38
C SER A 56 5.67 1.52 2.15
N TRP A 57 5.22 0.54 1.37
CA TRP A 57 6.03 -0.62 1.00
C TRP A 57 7.27 -0.22 0.20
N VAL A 58 7.12 0.63 -0.83
CA VAL A 58 8.25 1.19 -1.60
C VAL A 58 9.21 1.92 -0.68
N ARG A 59 8.71 2.78 0.23
CA ARG A 59 9.54 3.48 1.22
C ARG A 59 10.34 2.52 2.12
N GLY A 60 9.76 1.37 2.47
CA GLY A 60 10.41 0.32 3.25
C GLY A 60 11.48 -0.45 2.46
N VAL A 61 11.18 -0.87 1.23
CA VAL A 61 12.13 -1.59 0.37
C VAL A 61 13.37 -0.75 0.09
N PHE A 62 13.17 0.53 -0.19
CA PHE A 62 14.28 1.47 -0.42
C PHE A 62 14.84 2.07 0.89
N GLY A 63 14.45 1.55 2.06
CA GLY A 63 14.88 2.06 3.36
C GLY A 63 16.40 2.07 3.54
N GLY A 64 17.09 1.04 3.04
CA GLY A 64 18.56 0.95 3.11
C GLY A 64 19.30 1.46 1.88
N GLY A 65 18.64 2.20 0.98
CA GLY A 65 19.26 2.77 -0.20
C GLY A 65 19.78 1.74 -1.21
N LEU A 66 20.69 2.18 -2.08
CA LEU A 66 21.35 1.31 -3.07
C LEU A 66 22.43 0.42 -2.43
N ASN A 67 23.06 0.89 -1.35
CA ASN A 67 24.07 0.16 -0.60
C ASN A 67 23.85 0.37 0.90
N VAL A 68 23.32 -0.67 1.54
CA VAL A 68 22.99 -0.68 2.97
C VAL A 68 24.19 -0.28 3.83
N ARG A 69 25.39 -0.77 3.49
CA ARG A 69 26.62 -0.45 4.24
C ARG A 69 26.94 1.04 4.20
N GLU A 70 26.82 1.66 3.02
CA GLU A 70 27.06 3.10 2.86
C GLU A 70 25.98 3.91 3.57
N THR A 71 24.70 3.52 3.43
CA THR A 71 23.60 4.19 4.12
C THR A 71 23.76 4.13 5.64
N CYS A 72 24.15 2.98 6.20
CA CYS A 72 24.47 2.86 7.62
C CYS A 72 25.60 3.82 8.04
N LEU A 73 26.75 3.76 7.37
CA LEU A 73 27.96 4.48 7.80
C LEU A 73 27.89 5.99 7.55
N PHE A 74 27.36 6.41 6.40
CA PHE A 74 27.45 7.80 5.93
C PHE A 74 26.16 8.60 6.08
N VAL A 75 24.99 7.96 6.05
CA VAL A 75 23.70 8.67 6.19
C VAL A 75 23.21 8.63 7.63
N HIS A 76 23.27 7.46 8.27
CA HIS A 76 22.79 7.27 9.63
C HIS A 76 23.89 7.29 10.70
N HIS A 77 25.16 7.29 10.28
CA HIS A 77 26.34 7.24 11.16
C HIS A 77 26.34 6.05 12.13
N GLU A 78 25.74 4.94 11.72
CA GLU A 78 25.67 3.69 12.46
C GLU A 78 26.71 2.68 11.98
N ARG A 79 27.15 1.81 12.89
CA ARG A 79 28.09 0.74 12.56
C ARG A 79 27.40 -0.31 11.71
N TYR A 80 27.97 -0.63 10.56
CA TYR A 80 27.55 -1.79 9.77
C TYR A 80 28.14 -3.10 10.33
N ASP A 81 27.29 -4.02 10.78
CA ASP A 81 27.68 -5.36 11.23
C ASP A 81 27.45 -6.40 10.13
N ALA A 82 28.51 -6.66 9.35
CA ALA A 82 28.48 -7.65 8.29
C ALA A 82 28.19 -9.08 8.78
N LYS A 83 28.61 -9.44 10.00
CA LYS A 83 28.38 -10.78 10.56
C LYS A 83 26.92 -10.96 10.93
N TYR A 84 26.31 -9.93 11.53
CA TYR A 84 24.87 -9.89 11.76
C TYR A 84 24.10 -9.98 10.43
N TRP A 85 24.51 -9.20 9.44
CA TRP A 85 23.82 -9.16 8.15
C TRP A 85 23.83 -10.53 7.45
N ASN A 86 24.99 -11.18 7.38
CA ASN A 86 25.13 -12.49 6.76
C ASN A 86 24.37 -13.60 7.50
N SER A 87 24.30 -13.54 8.84
CA SER A 87 23.54 -14.51 9.63
C SER A 87 22.02 -14.33 9.55
N HIS A 88 21.55 -13.15 9.11
CA HIS A 88 20.13 -12.81 8.99
C HIS A 88 19.71 -12.56 7.53
N ALA A 89 20.47 -13.04 6.55
CA ALA A 89 20.22 -12.79 5.13
C ALA A 89 18.78 -13.16 4.69
N GLU A 90 18.21 -14.21 5.27
CA GLU A 90 16.83 -14.63 4.98
C GLU A 90 15.77 -13.68 5.57
N GLU A 91 16.08 -12.93 6.63
CA GLU A 91 15.18 -11.89 7.17
C GLU A 91 15.05 -10.73 6.17
N PHE A 92 16.16 -10.32 5.55
CA PHE A 92 16.19 -9.19 4.60
C PHE A 92 15.62 -9.53 3.21
N ARG A 93 15.36 -10.81 2.93
CA ARG A 93 14.68 -11.26 1.70
C ARG A 93 13.16 -11.29 1.83
N ARG A 94 12.62 -11.12 3.03
CA ARG A 94 11.17 -11.13 3.25
C ARG A 94 10.53 -9.90 2.63
N ILE A 95 9.43 -10.12 1.93
CA ILE A 95 8.61 -9.04 1.38
C ILE A 95 7.78 -8.30 2.44
N PHE A 96 7.57 -8.93 3.61
CA PHE A 96 6.93 -8.37 4.79
C PHE A 96 7.18 -9.29 6.02
N PRO A 97 7.34 -8.77 7.25
CA PRO A 97 7.60 -7.37 7.58
C PRO A 97 8.93 -6.90 6.97
N LEU A 98 9.00 -5.64 6.58
CA LEU A 98 10.21 -5.08 5.99
C LEU A 98 11.20 -4.72 7.08
N HIS A 99 12.43 -5.18 6.91
CA HIS A 99 13.57 -4.89 7.76
C HIS A 99 14.79 -4.66 6.88
N ASN A 100 15.61 -3.68 7.25
CA ASN A 100 16.91 -3.47 6.64
C ASN A 100 17.85 -2.89 7.69
N LYS A 101 18.53 -3.76 8.43
CA LYS A 101 19.23 -3.40 9.66
C LYS A 101 20.72 -3.14 9.43
N CYS A 102 21.26 -2.17 10.14
CA CYS A 102 22.71 -1.94 10.24
C CYS A 102 23.35 -2.91 11.24
N HIS A 103 22.67 -3.13 12.36
CA HIS A 103 22.98 -4.09 13.42
C HIS A 103 21.67 -4.43 14.15
N ALA A 104 21.72 -5.34 15.13
CA ALA A 104 20.53 -5.85 15.82
C ALA A 104 19.60 -4.80 16.45
N GLN A 105 20.10 -3.57 16.68
CA GLN A 105 19.36 -2.50 17.36
C GLN A 105 18.95 -1.34 16.44
N TYR A 106 19.41 -1.32 15.19
CA TYR A 106 19.13 -0.20 14.28
C TYR A 106 18.60 -0.69 12.94
N ASP A 107 17.36 -0.32 12.65
CA ASP A 107 16.67 -0.61 11.40
C ASP A 107 16.54 0.65 10.55
N LEU A 108 16.96 0.56 9.29
CA LEU A 108 16.82 1.64 8.31
C LEU A 108 15.36 1.78 7.85
N VAL A 109 14.53 0.75 8.05
CA VAL A 109 13.10 0.82 7.81
C VAL A 109 12.45 1.56 8.99
N PRO A 110 11.82 2.73 8.75
CA PRO A 110 11.16 3.47 9.82
C PRO A 110 10.07 2.64 10.52
N ALA A 111 9.98 2.75 11.84
CA ALA A 111 9.06 1.95 12.66
C ALA A 111 7.57 2.08 12.25
N TRP A 112 7.17 3.17 11.58
CA TRP A 112 5.80 3.38 11.10
C TRP A 112 5.46 2.63 9.81
N VAL A 113 6.46 2.18 9.02
CA VAL A 113 6.23 1.60 7.69
C VAL A 113 5.42 0.31 7.77
N ASN A 114 5.85 -0.66 8.58
CA ASN A 114 5.14 -1.95 8.70
C ASN A 114 3.70 -1.77 9.24
N PRO A 115 3.46 -1.00 10.32
CA PRO A 115 2.10 -0.68 10.77
C PRO A 115 1.25 0.02 9.71
N ALA A 116 1.83 0.94 8.92
CA ALA A 116 1.09 1.64 7.86
C ALA A 116 0.62 0.67 6.76
N ILE A 117 1.48 -0.27 6.34
CA ILE A 117 1.14 -1.31 5.35
C ILE A 117 -0.02 -2.18 5.88
N VAL A 118 0.07 -2.65 7.13
CA VAL A 118 -0.99 -3.47 7.75
C VAL A 118 -2.29 -2.70 7.82
N THR A 119 -2.25 -1.44 8.27
CA THR A 119 -3.44 -0.59 8.39
C THR A 119 -4.10 -0.37 7.02
N CYS A 120 -3.30 -0.10 5.99
CA CYS A 120 -3.81 0.05 4.62
C CYS A 120 -4.41 -1.25 4.08
N ALA A 121 -3.78 -2.40 4.35
CA ALA A 121 -4.32 -3.70 3.94
C ALA A 121 -5.69 -3.97 4.60
N LEU A 122 -5.82 -3.71 5.91
CA LEU A 122 -7.08 -3.88 6.63
C LEU A 122 -8.18 -2.95 6.12
N ILE A 123 -7.86 -1.67 5.86
CA ILE A 123 -8.81 -0.71 5.29
C ILE A 123 -9.27 -1.16 3.90
N SER A 124 -8.34 -1.60 3.05
CA SER A 124 -8.65 -2.08 1.71
C SER A 124 -9.55 -3.32 1.75
N LEU A 125 -9.27 -4.28 2.63
CA LEU A 125 -10.11 -5.46 2.85
C LEU A 125 -11.52 -5.10 3.33
N ALA A 126 -11.63 -4.16 4.27
CA ALA A 126 -12.93 -3.68 4.74
C ALA A 126 -13.72 -3.04 3.59
N ALA A 127 -13.08 -2.19 2.79
CA ALA A 127 -13.72 -1.54 1.65
C ALA A 127 -14.18 -2.55 0.58
N ILE A 128 -13.35 -3.56 0.26
CA ILE A 128 -13.71 -4.64 -0.65
C ILE A 128 -14.92 -5.41 -0.12
N THR A 129 -14.94 -5.73 1.17
CA THR A 129 -16.07 -6.44 1.81
C THR A 129 -17.38 -5.66 1.66
N VAL A 130 -17.35 -4.35 1.88
CA VAL A 130 -18.54 -3.50 1.70
C VAL A 130 -18.97 -3.40 0.24
N LEU A 131 -18.02 -3.32 -0.70
CA LEU A 131 -18.32 -3.33 -2.14
C LEU A 131 -18.96 -4.64 -2.59
N LEU A 132 -18.46 -5.78 -2.11
CA LEU A 132 -19.05 -7.10 -2.37
C LEU A 132 -20.47 -7.19 -1.80
N TRP A 133 -20.71 -6.64 -0.61
CA TRP A 133 -22.05 -6.53 -0.05
C TRP A 133 -23.00 -5.71 -0.93
N PHE A 134 -22.56 -4.54 -1.42
CA PHE A 134 -23.37 -3.75 -2.35
C PHE A 134 -23.64 -4.48 -3.68
N GLY A 135 -22.64 -5.17 -4.23
CA GLY A 135 -22.79 -5.94 -5.46
C GLY A 135 -23.79 -7.09 -5.31
N THR A 136 -23.66 -7.89 -4.25
CA THR A 136 -24.55 -9.03 -3.99
C THR A 136 -25.98 -8.59 -3.69
N THR A 137 -26.18 -7.52 -2.93
CA THR A 137 -27.52 -6.96 -2.67
C THR A 137 -28.17 -6.39 -3.93
N HIS A 138 -27.39 -5.82 -4.86
CA HIS A 138 -27.91 -5.36 -6.14
C HIS A 138 -28.34 -6.54 -7.03
N LEU A 139 -27.48 -7.56 -7.16
CA LEU A 139 -27.77 -8.74 -7.98
C LEU A 139 -28.99 -9.53 -7.47
N THR A 140 -29.10 -9.72 -6.16
CA THR A 140 -30.26 -10.41 -5.55
C THR A 140 -31.58 -9.67 -5.80
N ARG A 141 -31.56 -8.33 -5.80
CA ARG A 141 -32.73 -7.51 -6.12
C ARG A 141 -33.12 -7.61 -7.59
N LEU A 142 -32.15 -7.62 -8.50
CA LEU A 142 -32.42 -7.82 -9.94
C LEU A 142 -33.03 -9.18 -10.20
N ARG A 143 -32.44 -10.25 -9.64
CA ARG A 143 -32.96 -11.61 -9.77
C ARG A 143 -34.37 -11.77 -9.22
N ARG A 144 -34.70 -11.08 -8.10
CA ARG A 144 -36.07 -11.07 -7.57
C ARG A 144 -37.07 -10.42 -8.52
N LYS A 145 -36.69 -9.33 -9.20
CA LYS A 145 -37.58 -8.65 -10.16
C LYS A 145 -37.82 -9.50 -11.40
N GLU A 146 -36.79 -10.17 -11.90
CA GLU A 146 -36.90 -11.09 -13.04
C GLU A 146 -37.88 -12.24 -12.75
N ASN A 147 -37.82 -12.83 -11.55
CA ASN A 147 -38.75 -13.89 -11.13
C ASN A 147 -40.19 -13.42 -10.89
N GLN A 148 -40.46 -12.10 -10.87
CA GLN A 148 -41.79 -11.51 -10.64
C GLN A 148 -42.48 -11.05 -11.93
N SER A 149 -41.77 -11.09 -13.07
CA SER A 149 -42.31 -10.79 -14.41
C SER A 149 -42.75 -12.06 -15.12
#